data_AF-A0AA86N2R5-F1
#
_entry.id   AF-A0AA86N2R5-F1
#
_cell.length_a   1.000
_cell.length_b   1.000
_cell.length_c   1.000
_cell.angle_alpha   90.00
_cell.angle_beta   90.00
_cell.angle_gamma   90.00
#
_symmetry.space_group_name_H-M   'P 1'
#
loop_
_entity.id
_entity.type
_entity.pdbx_description
1 polymer ?
#
loop_
_entity_poly.entity_id
_entity_poly.type
_entity_poly.pdbx_seq_one_letter_code
_entity_poly.pdbx_strand_id
1 'polypeptide(L)'
;MMTPGIIQVPGDITVAKAAFLMQKEQAPCLLVKDTDARVGIMTYTDIVKKVVAQGLEPQDVQVRSIMSRPVQTIEYDRPLDEASTMMAATGVALLVVTKDQQPVGIVRARDLVYVAKHCAVRIPAVVTLIDSKSDGSRHQATLTQISHLAATVECPLMLPQRTQVMLVFALPDTSDSMTVYGKVATLSDEGTPQASRGLSFTVQFTHLNASDQTRIRDWVSRQPASDS
;
A
#
# COMPACT_ATOMS: atom_id res chain seq x y z
N MET A 1 -4.43 -4.44 7.02
CA MET A 1 -4.67 -4.73 5.58
C MET A 1 -3.81 -5.91 5.14
N MET A 2 -4.41 -6.90 4.48
CA MET A 2 -3.70 -8.00 3.80
C MET A 2 -4.43 -8.34 2.50
N THR A 3 -3.74 -8.86 1.49
CA THR A 3 -4.41 -9.51 0.36
C THR A 3 -4.66 -10.98 0.73
N PRO A 4 -5.91 -11.42 0.94
CA PRO A 4 -6.21 -12.81 1.27
C PRO A 4 -6.00 -13.72 0.06
N GLY A 5 -5.56 -14.94 0.31
CA GLY A 5 -5.34 -15.94 -0.74
C GLY A 5 -3.91 -15.87 -1.29
N ILE A 6 -3.06 -16.76 -0.78
CA ILE A 6 -1.71 -16.95 -1.31
C ILE A 6 -1.71 -18.15 -2.26
N ILE A 7 -1.28 -17.92 -3.50
CA ILE A 7 -1.25 -18.98 -4.50
C ILE A 7 0.03 -19.77 -4.33
N GLN A 8 -0.13 -21.07 -4.14
CA GLN A 8 0.98 -22.01 -3.99
C GLN A 8 1.13 -22.82 -5.28
N VAL A 9 2.37 -22.91 -5.78
CA VAL A 9 2.70 -23.66 -6.98
C VAL A 9 3.87 -24.63 -6.72
N PRO A 10 3.93 -25.76 -7.43
CA PRO A 10 5.11 -26.63 -7.42
C PRO A 10 6.34 -25.93 -8.01
N GLY A 11 7.53 -26.25 -7.53
CA GLY A 11 8.79 -25.66 -8.02
C GLY A 11 9.29 -26.17 -9.38
N ASP A 12 8.78 -27.31 -9.88
CA ASP A 12 9.11 -27.85 -11.21
C ASP A 12 8.36 -27.20 -12.37
N ILE A 13 7.30 -26.41 -12.11
CA ILE A 13 6.62 -25.71 -13.20
C ILE A 13 7.54 -24.68 -13.85
N THR A 14 7.28 -24.38 -15.12
CA THR A 14 8.04 -23.39 -15.86
C THR A 14 7.71 -21.97 -15.40
N VAL A 15 8.67 -21.06 -15.56
CA VAL A 15 8.45 -19.63 -15.27
C VAL A 15 7.34 -19.06 -16.16
N ALA A 16 7.22 -19.50 -17.41
CA ALA A 16 6.13 -19.14 -18.30
C ALA A 16 4.75 -19.52 -17.71
N LYS A 17 4.60 -20.75 -17.22
CA LYS A 17 3.33 -21.20 -16.61
C LYS A 17 3.04 -20.44 -15.33
N ALA A 18 4.06 -20.18 -14.52
CA ALA A 18 3.94 -19.43 -13.28
C ALA A 18 3.55 -17.96 -13.53
N ALA A 19 4.16 -17.31 -14.52
CA ALA A 19 3.80 -15.96 -14.94
C ALA A 19 2.35 -15.87 -15.42
N PHE A 20 1.89 -16.88 -16.19
CA PHE A 20 0.49 -16.98 -16.59
C PHE A 20 -0.46 -17.08 -15.38
N LEU A 21 -0.13 -17.91 -14.38
CA LEU A 21 -0.92 -18.00 -13.15
C LEU A 21 -0.94 -16.68 -12.37
N MET A 22 0.19 -15.99 -12.26
CA MET A 22 0.26 -14.67 -11.61
C MET A 22 -0.63 -13.66 -12.31
N GLN A 23 -0.61 -13.60 -13.64
CA GLN A 23 -1.46 -12.71 -14.42
C GLN A 23 -2.95 -13.07 -14.26
N LYS A 24 -3.30 -14.34 -14.47
CA LYS A 24 -4.68 -14.83 -14.46
C LYS A 24 -5.35 -14.55 -13.11
N GLU A 25 -4.65 -14.84 -12.04
CA GLU A 25 -5.18 -14.74 -10.67
C GLU A 25 -4.85 -13.37 -10.03
N GLN A 26 -4.27 -12.45 -10.80
CA GLN A 26 -3.81 -11.13 -10.36
C GLN A 26 -2.92 -11.18 -9.09
N ALA A 27 -2.18 -12.28 -8.92
CA ALA A 27 -1.37 -12.55 -7.76
C ALA A 27 -0.01 -11.83 -7.87
N PRO A 28 0.37 -10.99 -6.90
CA PRO A 28 1.62 -10.24 -6.96
C PRO A 28 2.87 -11.11 -6.70
N CYS A 29 2.68 -12.30 -6.13
CA CYS A 29 3.72 -13.29 -5.91
C CYS A 29 3.11 -14.71 -5.87
N LEU A 30 3.96 -15.71 -6.02
CA LEU A 30 3.63 -17.12 -5.80
C LEU A 30 4.49 -17.68 -4.67
N LEU A 31 3.86 -18.45 -3.78
CA LEU A 31 4.60 -19.35 -2.90
C LEU A 31 4.96 -20.61 -3.67
N VAL A 32 6.23 -20.99 -3.58
CA VAL A 32 6.77 -22.11 -4.33
C VAL A 32 7.04 -23.24 -3.36
N LYS A 33 6.36 -24.37 -3.53
CA LYS A 33 6.65 -25.60 -2.80
C LYS A 33 7.67 -26.43 -3.56
N ASP A 34 8.82 -26.63 -2.93
CA ASP A 34 9.85 -27.52 -3.45
C ASP A 34 9.78 -28.90 -2.81
N THR A 35 10.43 -29.87 -3.43
CA THR A 35 10.35 -31.31 -3.11
C THR A 35 10.86 -31.71 -1.73
N ASP A 36 11.58 -30.83 -1.04
CA ASP A 36 12.22 -31.04 0.26
C ASP A 36 11.50 -30.30 1.40
N ALA A 37 10.21 -30.02 1.21
CA ALA A 37 9.38 -29.22 2.11
C ALA A 37 9.86 -27.76 2.30
N ARG A 38 10.85 -27.29 1.53
CA ARG A 38 11.29 -25.89 1.59
C ARG A 38 10.36 -25.02 0.75
N VAL A 39 9.79 -24.01 1.39
CA VAL A 39 8.97 -23.00 0.73
C VAL A 39 9.85 -21.85 0.28
N GLY A 40 9.67 -21.43 -0.97
CA GLY A 40 10.26 -20.21 -1.53
C GLY A 40 9.18 -19.24 -1.99
N ILE A 41 9.61 -18.06 -2.43
CA ILE A 41 8.71 -17.06 -3.02
C ILE A 41 9.24 -16.62 -4.38
N MET A 42 8.33 -16.41 -5.33
CA MET A 42 8.64 -15.82 -6.63
C MET A 42 7.76 -14.60 -6.87
N THR A 43 8.38 -13.52 -7.35
CA THR A 43 7.73 -12.25 -7.70
C THR A 43 7.99 -11.89 -9.16
N TYR A 44 7.27 -10.89 -9.70
CA TYR A 44 7.56 -10.35 -11.03
C TYR A 44 9.01 -9.87 -11.17
N THR A 45 9.60 -9.34 -10.09
CA THR A 45 10.99 -8.88 -10.09
C THR A 45 11.98 -10.03 -10.27
N ASP A 46 11.67 -11.23 -9.75
CA ASP A 46 12.50 -12.41 -9.97
C ASP A 46 12.49 -12.82 -11.45
N ILE A 47 11.32 -12.82 -12.09
CA ILE A 47 11.19 -13.12 -13.53
C ILE A 47 12.04 -12.15 -14.36
N VAL A 48 11.92 -10.85 -14.08
CA VAL A 48 12.66 -9.81 -14.82
C VAL A 48 14.17 -9.96 -14.59
N LYS A 49 14.63 -10.07 -13.33
CA LYS A 49 16.06 -10.04 -13.01
C LYS A 49 16.79 -11.36 -13.28
N LYS A 50 16.13 -12.50 -13.05
CA LYS A 50 16.76 -13.84 -13.07
C LYS A 50 16.48 -14.61 -14.36
N VAL A 51 15.50 -14.19 -15.17
CA VAL A 51 15.18 -14.85 -16.46
C VAL A 51 15.41 -13.88 -17.60
N VAL A 52 14.61 -12.82 -17.68
CA VAL A 52 14.62 -11.90 -18.83
C VAL A 52 15.96 -11.19 -18.96
N ALA A 53 16.47 -10.60 -17.88
CA ALA A 53 17.75 -9.90 -17.88
C ALA A 53 18.96 -10.83 -18.11
N GLN A 54 18.77 -12.14 -17.92
CA GLN A 54 19.79 -13.16 -18.18
C GLN A 54 19.70 -13.71 -19.61
N GLY A 55 18.74 -13.27 -20.42
CA GLY A 55 18.49 -13.81 -21.77
C GLY A 55 17.99 -15.25 -21.76
N LEU A 56 17.43 -15.72 -20.64
CA LEU A 56 16.89 -17.07 -20.51
C LEU A 56 15.46 -17.12 -21.01
N GLU A 57 15.09 -18.26 -21.59
CA GLU A 57 13.76 -18.48 -22.12
C GLU A 57 12.80 -18.99 -21.01
N PRO A 58 11.69 -18.30 -20.69
CA PRO A 58 10.83 -18.63 -19.54
C PRO A 58 10.19 -20.03 -19.58
N GLN A 59 10.08 -20.65 -20.75
CA GLN A 59 9.56 -22.02 -20.91
C GLN A 59 10.59 -23.08 -20.49
N ASP A 60 11.88 -22.77 -20.48
CA ASP A 60 12.95 -23.71 -20.17
C ASP A 60 13.45 -23.58 -18.72
N VAL A 61 13.08 -22.50 -18.04
CA VAL A 61 13.45 -22.24 -16.64
C VAL A 61 12.35 -22.72 -15.71
N GLN A 62 12.72 -23.51 -14.70
CA GLN A 62 11.82 -23.90 -13.62
C GLN A 62 11.73 -22.83 -12.54
N VAL A 63 10.56 -22.66 -11.93
CA VAL A 63 10.37 -21.70 -10.84
C VAL A 63 11.33 -21.93 -9.67
N ARG A 64 11.66 -23.20 -9.36
CA ARG A 64 12.56 -23.53 -8.26
C ARG A 64 13.97 -22.93 -8.41
N SER A 65 14.44 -22.68 -9.62
CA SER A 65 15.79 -22.13 -9.81
C SER A 65 15.84 -20.62 -9.61
N ILE A 66 14.69 -19.93 -9.66
CA ILE A 66 14.61 -18.47 -9.53
C ILE A 66 13.91 -17.99 -8.26
N MET A 67 13.22 -18.85 -7.51
CA MET A 67 12.60 -18.47 -6.26
C MET A 67 13.63 -17.95 -5.24
N SER A 68 13.20 -17.03 -4.39
CA SER A 68 14.01 -16.48 -3.30
C SER A 68 13.73 -17.20 -1.98
N ARG A 69 14.78 -17.34 -1.16
CA ARG A 69 14.77 -17.98 0.17
C ARG A 69 15.75 -17.23 1.11
N PRO A 70 15.50 -17.21 2.43
CA PRO A 70 14.27 -17.65 3.11
C PRO A 70 13.09 -16.72 2.79
N VAL A 71 11.86 -17.22 2.91
CA VAL A 71 10.65 -16.38 2.78
C VAL A 71 10.53 -15.52 4.03
N GLN A 72 10.48 -14.20 3.84
CA GLN A 72 10.26 -13.28 4.93
C GLN A 72 8.77 -13.30 5.32
N THR A 73 8.51 -13.58 6.59
CA THR A 73 7.16 -13.79 7.14
C THR A 73 6.87 -12.86 8.30
N ILE A 74 5.59 -12.64 8.59
CA ILE A 74 5.10 -11.91 9.76
C ILE A 74 3.81 -12.57 10.25
N GLU A 75 3.67 -12.77 11.56
CA GLU A 75 2.41 -13.29 12.13
C GLU A 75 1.28 -12.26 12.01
N TYR A 76 0.05 -12.75 11.81
CA TYR A 76 -1.13 -11.94 11.49
C TYR A 76 -1.53 -10.95 12.60
N ASP A 77 -1.12 -11.21 13.83
CA ASP A 77 -1.39 -10.41 15.02
C ASP A 77 -0.30 -9.37 15.30
N ARG A 78 0.77 -9.33 14.46
CA ARG A 78 1.86 -8.38 14.64
C ARG A 78 1.51 -6.99 14.11
N PRO A 79 1.98 -5.93 14.78
CA PRO A 79 1.80 -4.55 14.32
C PRO A 79 2.34 -4.26 12.91
N LEU A 80 1.71 -3.31 12.21
CA LEU A 80 2.09 -2.92 10.83
C LEU A 80 3.40 -2.13 10.75
N ASP A 81 3.77 -1.42 11.82
CA ASP A 81 5.06 -0.75 11.95
C ASP A 81 6.21 -1.76 12.03
N GLU A 82 6.01 -2.91 12.69
CA GLU A 82 6.95 -4.03 12.68
C GLU A 82 7.15 -4.56 11.26
N ALA A 83 6.07 -4.73 10.49
CA ALA A 83 6.15 -5.10 9.06
C ALA A 83 6.99 -4.10 8.27
N SER A 84 6.78 -2.79 8.50
CA SER A 84 7.54 -1.73 7.81
C SER A 84 9.03 -1.75 8.16
N THR A 85 9.34 -2.01 9.44
CA THR A 85 10.70 -2.09 9.96
C THR A 85 11.42 -3.30 9.39
N MET A 86 10.77 -4.47 9.35
CA MET A 86 11.33 -5.67 8.73
C MET A 86 11.57 -5.49 7.24
N MET A 87 10.65 -4.88 6.50
CA MET A 87 10.82 -4.57 5.09
C MET A 87 12.02 -3.63 4.85
N ALA A 88 12.17 -2.59 5.67
CA ALA A 88 13.30 -1.67 5.59
C ALA A 88 14.64 -2.35 5.91
N ALA A 89 14.67 -3.18 6.95
CA ALA A 89 15.88 -3.89 7.38
C ALA A 89 16.34 -4.96 6.38
N THR A 90 15.40 -5.68 5.77
CA THR A 90 15.70 -6.77 4.83
C THR A 90 15.75 -6.32 3.37
N GLY A 91 15.28 -5.11 3.07
CA GLY A 91 15.18 -4.58 1.71
C GLY A 91 14.08 -5.23 0.86
N VAL A 92 13.20 -6.04 1.47
CA VAL A 92 12.09 -6.71 0.75
C VAL A 92 10.86 -5.81 0.73
N ALA A 93 10.16 -5.79 -0.41
CA ALA A 93 8.92 -5.00 -0.56
C ALA A 93 7.65 -5.79 -0.24
N LEU A 94 7.78 -7.04 0.22
CA LEU A 94 6.67 -7.96 0.46
C LEU A 94 7.02 -8.92 1.60
N LEU A 95 6.07 -9.09 2.52
CA LEU A 95 6.10 -10.11 3.57
C LEU A 95 4.91 -11.05 3.40
N VAL A 96 5.13 -12.33 3.69
CA VAL A 96 4.07 -13.33 3.77
C VAL A 96 3.46 -13.28 5.17
N VAL A 97 2.15 -13.12 5.25
CA VAL A 97 1.42 -13.12 6.52
C VAL A 97 1.12 -14.56 6.90
N THR A 98 1.52 -14.95 8.11
CA THR A 98 1.27 -16.27 8.68
C THR A 98 0.26 -16.21 9.82
N LYS A 99 -0.48 -17.31 10.03
CA LYS A 99 -1.29 -17.56 11.21
C LYS A 99 -1.04 -18.99 11.63
N ASP A 100 -0.58 -19.19 12.86
CA ASP A 100 -0.22 -20.52 13.37
C ASP A 100 0.80 -21.22 12.43
N GLN A 101 1.78 -20.46 11.94
CA GLN A 101 2.79 -20.87 10.94
C GLN A 101 2.24 -21.22 9.54
N GLN A 102 0.95 -21.04 9.29
CA GLN A 102 0.36 -21.26 7.97
C GLN A 102 0.29 -19.93 7.21
N PRO A 103 0.72 -19.87 5.93
CA PRO A 103 0.64 -18.66 5.15
C PRO A 103 -0.82 -18.37 4.77
N VAL A 104 -1.36 -17.25 5.25
CA VAL A 104 -2.76 -16.85 5.06
C VAL A 104 -2.93 -15.66 4.11
N GLY A 105 -1.86 -14.91 3.86
CA GLY A 105 -1.91 -13.76 2.97
C GLY A 105 -0.56 -13.11 2.76
N ILE A 106 -0.60 -11.90 2.23
CA ILE A 106 0.60 -11.07 1.98
C ILE A 106 0.34 -9.63 2.37
N VAL A 107 1.42 -8.94 2.75
CA VAL A 107 1.46 -7.49 2.92
C VAL A 107 2.62 -6.93 2.13
N ARG A 108 2.37 -5.89 1.32
CA ARG A 108 3.40 -5.22 0.51
C ARG A 108 3.76 -3.89 1.15
N ALA A 109 4.98 -3.42 0.92
CA ALA A 109 5.43 -2.11 1.38
C ALA A 109 4.47 -1.01 0.92
N ARG A 110 3.99 -1.08 -0.34
CA ARG A 110 2.98 -0.15 -0.87
C ARG A 110 1.64 -0.18 -0.12
N ASP A 111 1.26 -1.33 0.46
CA ASP A 111 0.03 -1.47 1.24
C ASP A 111 0.22 -0.87 2.65
N LEU A 112 1.44 -0.94 3.20
CA LEU A 112 1.78 -0.30 4.49
C LEU A 112 1.71 1.23 4.43
N VAL A 113 1.97 1.81 3.26
CA VAL A 113 1.92 3.26 3.08
C VAL A 113 0.49 3.82 3.13
N TYR A 114 -0.54 2.96 3.00
CA TYR A 114 -1.94 3.34 3.20
C TYR A 114 -2.35 3.45 4.66
N VAL A 115 -1.51 3.03 5.61
CA VAL A 115 -1.76 3.28 7.03
C VAL A 115 -1.39 4.73 7.30
N ALA A 116 -2.32 5.62 7.00
CA ALA A 116 -2.24 6.99 7.43
C ALA A 116 -2.27 6.96 8.97
N LYS A 117 -1.13 7.25 9.61
CA LYS A 117 -1.11 7.41 11.07
C LYS A 117 -2.16 8.47 11.42
N HIS A 118 -2.91 8.24 12.50
CA HIS A 118 -3.78 9.27 13.05
C HIS A 118 -2.95 10.54 13.25
N CYS A 119 -3.32 11.61 12.56
CA CYS A 119 -2.72 12.89 12.87
C CYS A 119 -3.22 13.26 14.27
N ALA A 120 -2.31 13.45 15.23
CA ALA A 120 -2.68 14.09 16.49
C ALA A 120 -3.25 15.51 16.27
N VAL A 121 -2.98 16.09 15.09
CA VAL A 121 -3.38 17.43 14.68
C VAL A 121 -4.33 17.38 13.48
N ARG A 122 -5.52 17.99 13.63
CA ARG A 122 -6.46 18.24 12.53
C ARG A 122 -5.88 19.29 11.60
N ILE A 123 -5.55 18.93 10.35
CA ILE A 123 -4.94 19.85 9.38
C ILE A 123 -6.05 20.51 8.54
N PRO A 124 -6.22 21.84 8.58
CA PRO A 124 -7.15 22.52 7.69
C PRO A 124 -6.74 22.32 6.22
N ALA A 125 -7.72 21.98 5.38
CA ALA A 125 -7.51 21.76 3.97
C ALA A 125 -8.66 22.32 3.13
N VAL A 126 -8.39 22.56 1.86
CA VAL A 126 -9.40 22.88 0.85
C VAL A 126 -9.43 21.77 -0.19
N VAL A 127 -10.59 21.15 -0.36
CA VAL A 127 -10.86 20.17 -1.42
C VAL A 127 -11.47 20.91 -2.59
N THR A 128 -10.87 20.76 -3.77
CA THR A 128 -11.43 21.26 -5.03
C THR A 128 -11.78 20.07 -5.91
N LEU A 129 -13.00 20.03 -6.44
CA LEU A 129 -13.41 18.99 -7.36
C LEU A 129 -12.83 19.23 -8.74
N ILE A 130 -12.23 18.19 -9.31
CA ILE A 130 -11.76 18.17 -10.69
C ILE A 130 -12.73 17.25 -11.45
N ASP A 131 -13.90 17.76 -11.79
CA ASP A 131 -14.77 17.12 -12.78
C ASP A 131 -14.82 17.99 -14.04
N SER A 132 -14.94 17.32 -15.19
CA SER A 132 -15.28 17.92 -16.49
C SER A 132 -16.58 18.75 -16.48
N LYS A 133 -17.44 18.58 -15.46
CA LYS A 133 -18.76 19.25 -15.34
C LYS A 133 -18.93 20.16 -14.12
N SER A 134 -17.93 20.28 -13.25
CA SER A 134 -18.02 21.09 -12.03
C SER A 134 -17.15 22.34 -12.12
N ASP A 135 -17.66 23.48 -11.65
CA ASP A 135 -17.02 24.81 -11.67
C ASP A 135 -15.81 24.97 -10.72
N GLY A 136 -15.03 23.90 -10.48
CA GLY A 136 -13.91 23.94 -9.55
C GLY A 136 -14.31 24.35 -8.14
N SER A 137 -15.51 23.95 -7.70
CA SER A 137 -16.06 24.31 -6.39
C SER A 137 -15.11 23.89 -5.27
N ARG A 138 -14.76 24.86 -4.42
CA ARG A 138 -13.85 24.71 -3.29
C ARG A 138 -14.65 24.45 -2.01
N HIS A 139 -14.31 23.39 -1.31
CA HIS A 139 -14.94 22.98 -0.07
C HIS A 139 -13.92 22.96 1.06
N GLN A 140 -14.28 23.55 2.19
CA GLN A 140 -13.48 23.46 3.41
C GLN A 140 -13.51 22.02 3.93
N ALA A 141 -12.34 21.51 4.27
CA ALA A 141 -12.14 20.15 4.72
C ALA A 141 -11.09 20.11 5.84
N THR A 142 -11.00 18.96 6.49
CA THR A 142 -9.96 18.70 7.49
C THR A 142 -9.29 17.38 7.18
N LEU A 143 -7.96 17.36 7.10
CA LEU A 143 -7.22 16.11 7.08
C LEU A 143 -7.11 15.58 8.51
N THR A 144 -7.59 14.37 8.73
CA THR A 144 -7.51 13.66 10.01
C THR A 144 -6.37 12.66 10.05
N GLN A 145 -5.94 12.19 8.87
CA GLN A 145 -4.80 11.31 8.71
C GLN A 145 -4.08 11.68 7.41
N ILE A 146 -2.74 11.62 7.38
CA ILE A 146 -1.97 11.88 6.16
C ILE A 146 -0.74 10.96 6.07
N SER A 147 -0.47 10.50 4.85
CA SER A 147 0.77 9.84 4.44
C SER A 147 1.24 10.45 3.11
N HIS A 148 2.41 10.03 2.63
CA HIS A 148 2.93 10.49 1.33
C HIS A 148 2.18 9.90 0.12
N LEU A 149 1.21 8.99 0.33
CA LEU A 149 0.38 8.43 -0.75
C LEU A 149 -1.12 8.67 -0.56
N ALA A 150 -1.60 9.04 0.63
CA ALA A 150 -3.02 9.27 0.85
C ALA A 150 -3.29 10.20 2.03
N ALA A 151 -4.48 10.77 2.07
CA ALA A 151 -5.00 11.47 3.25
C ALA A 151 -6.45 11.07 3.52
N THR A 152 -6.82 10.96 4.79
CA THR A 152 -8.20 10.86 5.23
C THR A 152 -8.74 12.27 5.43
N VAL A 153 -9.84 12.57 4.74
CA VAL A 153 -10.43 13.91 4.61
C VAL A 153 -11.83 13.90 5.18
N GLU A 154 -12.08 14.75 6.19
CA GLU A 154 -13.42 15.09 6.67
C GLU A 154 -13.95 16.30 5.89
N CYS A 155 -15.11 16.17 5.27
CA CYS A 155 -15.75 17.21 4.46
C CYS A 155 -17.28 17.10 4.57
N PRO A 156 -18.04 18.21 4.53
CA PRO A 156 -19.51 18.15 4.53
C PRO A 156 -20.12 17.55 3.24
N LEU A 157 -19.31 17.31 2.21
CA LEU A 157 -19.76 16.83 0.91
C LEU A 157 -19.52 15.33 0.74
N MET A 158 -20.56 14.59 0.32
CA MET A 158 -20.40 13.22 -0.19
C MET A 158 -19.70 13.25 -1.55
N LEU A 159 -18.53 12.62 -1.65
CA LEU A 159 -17.84 12.44 -2.92
C LEU A 159 -17.90 10.98 -3.38
N PRO A 160 -18.33 10.72 -4.63
CA PRO A 160 -18.28 9.38 -5.20
C PRO A 160 -16.86 8.81 -5.24
N GLN A 161 -16.75 7.48 -5.26
CA GLN A 161 -15.49 6.82 -5.56
C GLN A 161 -14.98 7.23 -6.94
N ARG A 162 -13.64 7.30 -7.06
CA ARG A 162 -12.91 7.69 -8.26
C ARG A 162 -13.04 9.16 -8.67
N THR A 163 -13.76 9.98 -7.91
CA THR A 163 -13.77 11.44 -8.11
C THR A 163 -12.36 12.00 -8.00
N GLN A 164 -11.93 12.78 -9.00
CA GLN A 164 -10.65 13.47 -8.95
C GLN A 164 -10.78 14.74 -8.12
N VAL A 165 -9.81 14.95 -7.23
CA VAL A 165 -9.77 16.10 -6.33
C VAL A 165 -8.38 16.70 -6.29
N MET A 166 -8.34 18.00 -6.05
CA MET A 166 -7.14 18.74 -5.65
C MET A 166 -7.29 19.11 -4.18
N LEU A 167 -6.31 18.74 -3.36
CA LEU A 167 -6.19 19.13 -1.97
C LEU A 167 -5.16 20.24 -1.85
N VAL A 168 -5.51 21.32 -1.14
CA VAL A 168 -4.57 22.36 -0.75
C VAL A 168 -4.55 22.45 0.76
N PHE A 169 -3.38 22.28 1.38
CA PHE A 169 -3.22 22.32 2.83
C PHE A 169 -1.79 22.74 3.19
N ALA A 170 -1.57 23.15 4.44
CA ALA A 170 -0.23 23.41 4.97
C ALA A 170 0.01 22.47 6.16
N LEU A 171 1.18 21.84 6.22
CA LEU A 171 1.54 21.06 7.41
C LEU A 171 1.77 22.02 8.58
N PRO A 172 1.40 21.63 9.81
CA PRO A 172 1.79 22.37 11.01
C PRO A 172 3.30 22.62 11.02
N ASP A 173 3.71 23.81 11.46
CA ASP A 173 5.11 24.27 11.49
C ASP A 173 5.74 24.51 10.11
N THR A 174 4.94 24.59 9.04
CA THR A 174 5.40 25.00 7.72
C THR A 174 4.64 26.24 7.24
N SER A 175 5.35 27.19 6.64
CA SER A 175 4.75 28.41 6.04
C SER A 175 4.12 28.15 4.67
N ASP A 176 4.53 27.07 3.99
CA ASP A 176 4.19 26.84 2.60
C ASP A 176 3.10 25.79 2.46
N SER A 177 1.97 26.20 1.88
CA SER A 177 0.90 25.29 1.45
C SER A 177 1.39 24.37 0.35
N MET A 178 0.96 23.12 0.39
CA MET A 178 1.16 22.14 -0.67
C MET A 178 -0.15 21.86 -1.40
N THR A 179 -0.01 21.53 -2.68
CA THR A 179 -1.12 21.16 -3.56
C THR A 179 -0.93 19.72 -4.00
N VAL A 180 -1.94 18.88 -3.76
CA VAL A 180 -1.87 17.45 -4.02
C VAL A 180 -3.07 17.03 -4.85
N TYR A 181 -2.82 16.29 -5.92
CA TYR A 181 -3.88 15.70 -6.74
C TYR A 181 -4.12 14.27 -6.32
N GLY A 182 -5.39 13.88 -6.27
CA GLY A 182 -5.75 12.53 -5.89
C GLY A 182 -7.11 12.08 -6.39
N LYS A 183 -7.41 10.82 -6.10
CA LYS A 183 -8.71 10.20 -6.35
C LYS A 183 -9.34 9.78 -5.03
N VAL A 184 -10.63 10.02 -4.90
CA VAL A 184 -11.41 9.52 -3.77
C VAL A 184 -11.46 8.00 -3.84
N ALA A 185 -10.97 7.34 -2.79
CA ALA A 185 -11.00 5.91 -2.58
C ALA A 185 -11.70 5.67 -1.23
N THR A 186 -12.89 5.06 -1.20
CA THR A 186 -13.53 4.71 0.08
C THR A 186 -13.31 3.25 0.43
N LEU A 187 -12.70 3.04 1.60
CA LEU A 187 -12.72 1.82 2.39
C LEU A 187 -13.00 2.26 3.83
N SER A 188 -14.25 2.16 4.25
CA SER A 188 -14.67 2.43 5.61
C SER A 188 -14.65 1.13 6.39
N ASP A 189 -13.57 0.88 7.14
CA ASP A 189 -13.60 -0.12 8.21
C ASP A 189 -12.60 0.26 9.30
N GLU A 190 -12.98 1.22 10.15
CA GLU A 190 -12.51 1.26 11.53
C GLU A 190 -13.73 1.56 12.42
N GLY A 191 -14.11 0.54 13.19
CA GLY A 191 -15.20 0.62 14.15
C GLY A 191 -14.88 1.60 15.28
N THR A 192 -15.54 2.76 15.26
CA THR A 192 -15.91 3.47 16.48
C THR A 192 -17.33 4.01 16.31
N PRO A 193 -18.32 3.56 17.09
CA PRO A 193 -19.64 4.16 17.08
C PRO A 193 -19.58 5.42 17.94
N GLN A 194 -19.26 6.56 17.32
CA GLN A 194 -19.52 7.84 17.97
C GLN A 194 -20.08 8.85 16.98
N ALA A 195 -21.38 9.09 17.16
CA ALA A 195 -22.23 10.00 16.43
C ALA A 195 -21.66 11.43 16.40
N SER A 196 -22.00 12.15 15.31
CA SER A 196 -22.00 13.63 15.15
C SER A 196 -20.78 14.36 14.56
N ARG A 197 -20.02 13.77 13.62
CA ARG A 197 -19.02 14.52 12.82
C ARG A 197 -19.07 14.13 11.33
N GLY A 198 -18.67 15.07 10.46
CA GLY A 198 -18.92 15.05 9.01
C GLY A 198 -18.40 13.83 8.25
N LEU A 199 -18.71 13.77 6.96
CA LEU A 199 -18.38 12.64 6.10
C LEU A 199 -16.87 12.53 5.91
N SER A 200 -16.32 11.35 6.17
CA SER A 200 -14.90 11.05 5.97
C SER A 200 -14.68 10.15 4.76
N PHE A 201 -13.66 10.45 3.98
CA PHE A 201 -13.21 9.61 2.85
C PHE A 201 -11.70 9.69 2.68
N THR A 202 -11.11 8.67 2.06
CA THR A 202 -9.68 8.66 1.75
C THR A 202 -9.45 9.23 0.35
N VAL A 203 -8.47 10.11 0.22
CA VAL A 203 -7.96 10.59 -1.06
C VAL A 203 -6.61 9.93 -1.30
N GLN A 204 -6.54 9.07 -2.30
CA GLN A 204 -5.29 8.49 -2.77
C GLN A 204 -4.59 9.48 -3.70
N PHE A 205 -3.35 9.85 -3.38
CA PHE A 205 -2.56 10.80 -4.15
C PHE A 205 -2.13 10.17 -5.48
N THR A 206 -2.40 10.88 -6.57
CA THR A 206 -1.98 10.52 -7.92
C THR A 206 -0.73 11.28 -8.35
N HIS A 207 -0.53 12.49 -7.81
CA HIS A 207 0.64 13.31 -8.11
C HIS A 207 1.08 14.09 -6.88
N LEU A 208 2.31 13.81 -6.43
CA LEU A 208 3.00 14.50 -5.35
C LEU A 208 4.50 14.51 -5.67
N ASN A 209 5.13 15.68 -5.70
CA ASN A 209 6.55 15.79 -6.04
C ASN A 209 7.45 15.21 -4.91
N ALA A 210 8.70 14.87 -5.23
CA ALA A 210 9.62 14.23 -4.29
C ALA A 210 9.94 15.09 -3.04
N SER A 211 9.92 16.42 -3.19
CA SER A 211 10.15 17.36 -2.08
C SER A 211 9.00 17.27 -1.07
N ASP A 212 7.76 17.40 -1.53
CA ASP A 212 6.57 17.31 -0.68
C ASP A 212 6.38 15.91 -0.10
N GLN A 213 6.72 14.84 -0.84
CA GLN A 213 6.76 13.49 -0.29
C GLN A 213 7.72 13.36 0.89
N THR A 214 8.88 14.03 0.83
CA THR A 214 9.88 14.02 1.90
C THR A 214 9.38 14.85 3.09
N ARG A 215 8.84 16.04 2.84
CA ARG A 215 8.23 16.90 3.87
C ARG A 215 7.13 16.19 4.66
N ILE A 216 6.21 15.49 3.96
CA ILE A 216 5.14 14.73 4.61
C ILE A 216 5.74 13.59 5.43
N ARG A 217 6.71 12.84 4.89
CA ARG A 217 7.37 11.74 5.63
C ARG A 217 8.06 12.24 6.91
N ASP A 218 8.81 13.33 6.82
CA ASP A 218 9.54 13.93 7.95
C ASP A 218 8.60 14.52 9.00
N TRP A 219 7.43 15.00 8.58
CA TRP A 219 6.42 15.50 9.51
C TRP A 219 5.69 14.35 10.22
N VAL A 220 5.26 13.33 9.48
CA VAL A 220 4.57 12.15 10.04
C VAL A 220 5.48 11.37 10.98
N SER A 221 6.79 11.30 10.72
CA SER A 221 7.75 10.61 11.60
C SER A 221 7.98 11.32 12.94
N ARG A 222 7.71 12.63 13.01
CA ARG A 222 7.81 13.44 14.24
C ARG A 222 6.55 13.42 15.10
N GLN A 223 5.43 12.90 14.59
CA GLN A 223 4.20 12.77 15.37
C GLN A 223 4.33 11.63 16.38
N PRO A 224 3.91 11.81 17.64
CA PRO A 224 3.89 10.72 18.62
C PRO A 224 3.02 9.57 18.09
N ALA A 225 3.46 8.33 18.34
CA ALA A 225 2.62 7.17 18.06
C ALA A 225 1.30 7.35 18.83
N SER A 226 0.16 7.23 18.14
CA SER A 226 -1.13 7.19 18.82
C SER A 226 -1.17 5.89 19.61
N ASP A 227 -0.90 5.95 20.91
CA ASP A 227 -1.24 4.88 21.84
C ASP A 227 -2.77 4.76 21.87
N SER A 228 -3.29 3.75 21.18
CA SER A 228 -4.66 3.27 21.31
C SER A 228 -4.74 1.81 20.87
#